data_AF-A0AA46DZN4-F1
#
_entry.id   AF-A0AA46DZN4-F1
#
_cell.length_a   1.000
_cell.length_b   1.000
_cell.length_c   1.000
_cell.angle_alpha   90.00
_cell.angle_beta   90.00
_cell.angle_gamma   90.00
#
_symmetry.space_group_name_H-M   'P 1'
#
loop_
_entity.id
_entity.type
_entity.pdbx_description
1 polymer ?
#
loop_
_entity_poly.entity_id
_entity_poly.type
_entity_poly.pdbx_seq_one_letter_code
_entity_poly.pdbx_strand_id
1 'polypeptide(L)'
;MKKKGIIGTLFLILISFVIVYSKSNEEKQNIIPKILLEKEEDIIILKGEKVKPVNYVIKNFYNNNLDISKKKLNFISIILPEILMVKTDIETQKEYLMKLEKKEVFTEKEKIYIKKLKIKYRSNSIKEIIEKMVIPPISIILAQGITESGWGTSRFFAEGNNVFGVWTYREDLPRIKSLNGVRGINEVYLRKFNSIKDSIENYFYNISVGNGYKNFREKINQNKDKFEIIKELKNYSEEREEYVKKIENIIKYNELEKYEKYQLINYN
;
A
#
# COMPACT_ATOMS: atom_id res chain seq x y z
N MET A 1 25.69 2.87 22.30
CA MET A 1 25.84 1.42 21.97
C MET A 1 25.68 1.23 20.46
N LYS A 2 26.42 0.26 19.90
CA LYS A 2 26.86 0.18 18.50
C LYS A 2 25.73 0.19 17.44
N LYS A 3 26.04 0.95 16.38
CA LYS A 3 25.36 1.11 15.08
C LYS A 3 25.01 -0.23 14.41
N LYS A 4 23.84 -0.26 13.75
CA LYS A 4 23.69 -0.88 12.42
C LYS A 4 22.99 0.12 11.50
N GLY A 5 23.82 0.97 10.87
CA GLY A 5 23.40 1.76 9.73
C GLY A 5 23.16 0.81 8.55
N ILE A 6 21.96 0.88 7.97
CA ILE A 6 21.67 0.21 6.71
C ILE A 6 22.14 1.14 5.60
N ILE A 7 23.19 0.69 4.92
CA ILE A 7 23.80 1.30 3.74
C ILE A 7 22.74 1.47 2.64
N GLY A 8 22.73 2.66 2.04
CA GLY A 8 21.76 3.10 1.07
C GLY A 8 21.84 2.43 -0.30
N THR A 9 20.78 2.62 -1.08
CA THR A 9 20.82 2.53 -2.54
C THR A 9 19.75 3.46 -3.10
N LEU A 10 20.15 4.27 -4.09
CA LEU A 10 19.32 5.13 -4.93
C LEU A 10 17.94 4.49 -5.23
N PHE A 11 16.86 5.23 -4.98
CA PHE A 11 15.55 4.93 -5.56
C PHE A 11 14.86 6.24 -5.96
N LEU A 12 15.40 6.83 -7.01
CA LEU A 12 14.71 7.78 -7.88
C LEU A 12 14.80 7.21 -9.30
N ILE A 13 13.89 6.29 -9.62
CA ILE A 13 13.49 6.04 -11.03
C ILE A 13 12.00 5.78 -11.02
N LEU A 14 11.28 6.81 -11.48
CA LEU A 14 9.99 6.80 -12.16
C LEU A 14 9.25 5.45 -12.19
N ILE A 15 8.21 5.34 -11.37
CA ILE A 15 7.06 4.50 -11.69
C ILE A 15 6.23 5.28 -12.72
N SER A 16 6.69 5.28 -13.97
CA SER A 16 5.88 5.76 -15.11
C SER A 16 6.09 4.94 -16.38
N PHE A 17 6.72 3.76 -16.29
CA PHE A 17 7.12 2.98 -17.48
C PHE A 17 6.59 1.54 -17.53
N VAL A 18 5.49 1.24 -16.83
CA VAL A 18 4.73 -0.01 -17.07
C VAL A 18 3.86 0.10 -18.33
N ILE A 19 3.70 1.30 -18.91
CA ILE A 19 2.86 1.53 -20.09
C ILE A 19 3.47 0.98 -21.40
N VAL A 20 4.76 0.65 -21.48
CA VAL A 20 5.41 0.37 -22.79
C VAL A 20 5.51 -1.13 -23.15
N TYR A 21 4.59 -1.98 -22.67
CA TYR A 21 4.57 -3.38 -23.13
C TYR A 21 3.20 -3.98 -23.45
N SER A 22 2.13 -3.18 -23.56
CA SER A 22 0.97 -3.63 -24.32
C SER A 22 1.25 -3.41 -25.82
N LYS A 23 1.14 -4.50 -26.55
CA LYS A 23 1.23 -4.58 -28.01
C LYS A 23 0.22 -3.63 -28.65
N SER A 24 0.60 -3.10 -29.81
CA SER A 24 -0.24 -2.53 -30.86
C SER A 24 -1.67 -3.11 -30.89
N ASN A 25 -2.59 -2.36 -30.31
CA ASN A 25 -4.00 -2.26 -30.64
C ASN A 25 -4.43 -0.90 -30.05
N GLU A 26 -5.21 -0.13 -30.80
CA GLU A 26 -5.81 1.13 -30.32
C GLU A 26 -6.85 0.83 -29.22
N GLU A 27 -6.40 0.43 -28.04
CA GLU A 27 -7.23 0.37 -26.85
C GLU A 27 -7.22 1.77 -26.22
N LYS A 28 -8.40 2.41 -26.16
CA LYS A 28 -8.61 3.63 -25.39
C LYS A 28 -8.06 3.40 -23.97
N GLN A 29 -6.90 3.96 -23.68
CA GLN A 29 -6.30 3.87 -22.36
C GLN A 29 -7.27 4.57 -21.40
N ASN A 30 -7.96 3.80 -20.56
CA ASN A 30 -8.90 4.36 -19.58
C ASN A 30 -8.09 5.21 -18.60
N ILE A 31 -8.08 6.53 -18.82
CA ILE A 31 -7.39 7.47 -17.94
C ILE A 31 -8.06 7.39 -16.56
N ILE A 32 -7.34 6.84 -15.58
CA ILE A 32 -7.82 6.79 -14.20
C ILE A 32 -7.98 8.24 -13.71
N PRO A 33 -9.18 8.65 -13.29
CA PRO A 33 -9.40 10.00 -12.83
C PRO A 33 -8.54 10.29 -11.60
N LYS A 34 -7.82 11.40 -11.64
CA LYS A 34 -7.09 11.95 -10.50
C LYS A 34 -7.94 13.01 -9.84
N ILE A 35 -8.36 12.76 -8.60
CA ILE A 35 -9.19 13.70 -7.83
C ILE A 35 -8.30 14.42 -6.82
N LEU A 36 -8.33 15.75 -6.85
CA LEU A 36 -7.81 16.58 -5.77
C LEU A 36 -8.90 16.67 -4.71
N LEU A 37 -8.66 16.06 -3.55
CA LEU A 37 -9.63 16.01 -2.46
C LEU A 37 -9.45 17.23 -1.57
N GLU A 38 -10.33 18.21 -1.74
CA GLU A 38 -10.37 19.47 -0.98
C GLU A 38 -11.57 19.54 -0.04
N LYS A 39 -12.67 18.88 -0.40
CA LYS A 39 -13.94 18.85 0.35
C LYS A 39 -14.62 17.49 0.28
N GLU A 40 -15.59 17.26 1.16
CA GLU A 40 -16.27 15.97 1.29
C GLU A 40 -16.96 15.55 -0.02
N GLU A 41 -17.50 16.51 -0.78
CA GLU A 41 -18.21 16.28 -2.04
C GLU A 41 -17.33 15.74 -3.17
N ASP A 42 -16.01 15.85 -3.06
CA ASP A 42 -15.08 15.28 -4.04
C ASP A 42 -14.97 13.75 -3.90
N ILE A 43 -15.46 13.18 -2.79
CA ILE A 43 -15.41 11.75 -2.50
C ILE A 43 -16.51 11.02 -3.27
N ILE A 44 -16.10 10.09 -4.13
CA ILE A 44 -17.03 9.18 -4.80
C ILE A 44 -17.42 8.08 -3.82
N ILE A 45 -18.60 8.22 -3.22
CA ILE A 45 -19.17 7.22 -2.31
C ILE A 45 -19.42 5.89 -3.04
N LEU A 46 -19.00 4.79 -2.41
CA LEU A 46 -19.15 3.44 -2.95
C LEU A 46 -20.62 3.03 -3.05
N LYS A 47 -21.04 2.55 -4.23
CA LYS A 47 -22.40 2.10 -4.52
C LYS A 47 -22.43 0.59 -4.84
N GLY A 48 -21.94 -0.21 -3.92
CA GLY A 48 -21.86 -1.68 -4.04
C GLY A 48 -20.45 -2.18 -4.34
N GLU A 49 -20.36 -3.46 -4.73
CA GLU A 49 -19.09 -4.21 -4.84
C GLU A 49 -18.28 -3.86 -6.08
N LYS A 50 -18.88 -3.15 -7.03
CA LYS A 50 -18.25 -2.69 -8.28
C LYS A 50 -17.74 -1.26 -8.09
N VAL A 51 -16.41 -1.13 -8.04
CA VAL A 51 -15.72 0.10 -7.66
C VAL A 51 -15.09 0.76 -8.88
N LYS A 52 -15.31 2.06 -9.07
CA LYS A 52 -14.60 2.82 -10.11
C LYS A 52 -13.16 3.10 -9.66
N PRO A 53 -12.15 2.94 -10.52
CA PRO A 53 -10.79 3.33 -10.19
C PRO A 53 -10.70 4.86 -10.07
N VAL A 54 -10.08 5.34 -9.00
CA VAL A 54 -9.88 6.76 -8.71
C VAL A 54 -8.59 6.93 -7.94
N ASN A 55 -7.74 7.87 -8.36
CA ASN A 55 -6.50 8.23 -7.67
C ASN A 55 -6.69 9.55 -6.91
N TYR A 56 -6.79 9.48 -5.58
CA TYR A 56 -6.98 10.62 -4.71
C TYR A 56 -5.65 11.26 -4.30
N VAL A 57 -5.61 12.58 -4.40
CA VAL A 57 -4.55 13.42 -3.80
C VAL A 57 -5.21 14.38 -2.83
N ILE A 58 -4.91 14.22 -1.55
CA ILE A 58 -5.46 15.07 -0.51
C ILE A 58 -4.83 16.46 -0.56
N LYS A 59 -5.70 17.48 -0.57
CA LYS A 59 -5.38 18.90 -0.59
C LYS A 59 -6.13 19.57 0.56
N ASN A 60 -5.52 19.59 1.74
CA ASN A 60 -6.04 20.29 2.92
C ASN A 60 -7.42 19.81 3.41
N PHE A 61 -7.81 18.58 3.09
CA PHE A 61 -9.06 17.99 3.60
C PHE A 61 -8.83 17.30 4.95
N TYR A 62 -9.48 17.82 6.00
CA TYR A 62 -9.44 17.26 7.35
C TYR A 62 -10.83 16.81 7.78
N ASN A 63 -10.97 15.52 8.08
CA ASN A 63 -12.24 14.92 8.50
C ASN A 63 -12.58 15.15 9.98
N ASN A 64 -11.84 15.98 10.71
CA ASN A 64 -11.89 16.00 12.19
C ASN A 64 -13.25 16.40 12.76
N ASN A 65 -13.98 17.28 12.06
CA ASN A 65 -15.28 17.80 12.50
C ASN A 65 -16.48 16.97 12.05
N LEU A 66 -16.26 15.94 11.23
CA LEU A 66 -17.34 15.05 10.78
C LEU A 66 -17.76 14.07 11.88
N ASP A 67 -19.01 13.63 11.83
CA ASP A 67 -19.48 12.53 12.67
C ASP A 67 -18.72 11.23 12.36
N ILE A 68 -18.74 10.30 13.32
CA ILE A 68 -17.97 9.05 13.22
C ILE A 68 -18.42 8.23 12.02
N SER A 69 -19.72 8.19 11.71
CA SER A 69 -20.25 7.40 10.59
C SER A 69 -19.75 7.92 9.24
N LYS A 70 -19.75 9.25 9.06
CA LYS A 70 -19.18 9.92 7.87
C LYS A 70 -17.68 9.71 7.77
N LYS A 71 -16.92 9.85 8.86
CA LYS A 71 -15.46 9.55 8.87
C LYS A 71 -15.18 8.16 8.35
N LYS A 72 -15.93 7.16 8.83
CA LYS A 72 -15.79 5.77 8.38
C LYS A 72 -16.13 5.61 6.91
N LEU A 73 -17.27 6.14 6.46
CA LEU A 73 -17.70 6.06 5.06
C LEU A 73 -16.70 6.71 4.10
N ASN A 74 -16.24 7.92 4.44
CA ASN A 74 -15.29 8.70 3.65
C ASN A 74 -13.95 7.98 3.57
N PHE A 75 -13.43 7.51 4.70
CA PHE A 75 -12.19 6.76 4.72
C PHE A 75 -12.22 5.53 3.80
N ILE A 76 -13.27 4.70 3.92
CA ILE A 76 -13.41 3.51 3.07
C ILE A 76 -13.55 3.91 1.59
N SER A 77 -14.32 4.95 1.29
CA SER A 77 -14.56 5.40 -0.09
C SER A 77 -13.32 5.99 -0.77
N ILE A 78 -12.40 6.54 0.02
CA ILE A 78 -11.09 7.02 -0.46
C ILE A 78 -10.12 5.85 -0.65
N ILE A 79 -10.05 4.95 0.33
CA ILE A 79 -8.95 3.99 0.43
C ILE A 79 -9.20 2.71 -0.36
N LEU A 80 -10.44 2.21 -0.40
CA LEU A 80 -10.73 0.94 -1.05
C LEU A 80 -10.41 0.94 -2.56
N PRO A 81 -10.79 1.96 -3.36
CA PRO A 81 -10.42 1.99 -4.78
C PRO A 81 -8.90 1.90 -4.98
N GLU A 82 -8.13 2.60 -4.14
CA GLU A 82 -6.68 2.68 -4.21
C GLU A 82 -6.03 1.34 -3.85
N ILE A 83 -6.54 0.64 -2.82
CA ILE A 83 -6.12 -0.74 -2.49
C ILE A 83 -6.37 -1.67 -3.67
N LEU A 84 -7.56 -1.62 -4.26
CA LEU A 84 -7.92 -2.49 -5.36
C LEU A 84 -7.04 -2.24 -6.59
N MET A 85 -6.69 -0.97 -6.88
CA MET A 85 -5.81 -0.63 -8.00
C MET A 85 -4.41 -1.22 -7.79
N VAL A 86 -3.81 -1.01 -6.62
CA VAL A 86 -2.47 -1.55 -6.31
C VAL A 86 -2.49 -3.07 -6.27
N LYS A 87 -3.55 -3.69 -5.74
CA LYS A 87 -3.75 -5.14 -5.76
C LYS A 87 -3.76 -5.66 -7.21
N THR A 88 -4.57 -5.08 -8.08
CA THR A 88 -4.65 -5.52 -9.48
C THR A 88 -3.32 -5.31 -10.21
N ASP A 89 -2.63 -4.19 -9.99
CA ASP A 89 -1.29 -3.96 -10.56
C ASP A 89 -0.29 -5.06 -10.16
N ILE A 90 -0.32 -5.47 -8.88
CA ILE A 90 0.54 -6.54 -8.35
C ILE A 90 0.17 -7.89 -8.97
N GLU A 91 -1.13 -8.20 -9.10
CA GLU A 91 -1.61 -9.44 -9.71
C GLU A 91 -1.16 -9.54 -11.17
N THR A 92 -1.40 -8.51 -11.97
CA THR A 92 -0.97 -8.44 -13.37
C THR A 92 0.55 -8.57 -13.50
N GLN A 93 1.32 -7.88 -12.65
CA GLN A 93 2.77 -8.00 -12.64
C GLN A 93 3.23 -9.42 -12.26
N LYS A 94 2.57 -10.06 -11.29
CA LYS A 94 2.88 -11.43 -10.85
C LYS A 94 2.58 -12.45 -11.94
N GLU A 95 1.45 -12.32 -12.65
CA GLU A 95 1.12 -13.16 -13.80
C GLU A 95 2.17 -13.05 -14.92
N TYR A 96 2.63 -11.83 -15.22
CA TYR A 96 3.69 -11.63 -16.20
C TYR A 96 5.00 -12.28 -15.74
N LEU A 97 5.36 -12.17 -14.47
CA LEU A 97 6.54 -12.83 -13.91
C LEU A 97 6.43 -14.35 -13.94
N MET A 98 5.26 -14.94 -13.68
CA MET A 98 5.04 -16.38 -13.81
C MET A 98 5.22 -16.88 -15.25
N LYS A 99 4.86 -16.06 -16.25
CA LYS A 99 5.14 -16.36 -17.66
C LYS A 99 6.65 -16.29 -17.95
N LEU A 100 7.33 -15.28 -17.41
CA LEU A 100 8.79 -15.15 -17.56
C LEU A 100 9.54 -16.28 -16.84
N GLU A 101 9.09 -16.73 -15.67
CA GLU A 101 9.74 -17.81 -14.92
C GLU A 101 9.84 -19.12 -15.73
N LYS A 102 8.86 -19.39 -16.60
CA LYS A 102 8.80 -20.58 -17.46
C LYS A 102 9.52 -20.42 -18.79
N LYS A 103 10.03 -19.22 -19.10
CA LYS A 103 10.63 -18.90 -20.40
C LYS A 103 12.12 -19.24 -20.40
N GLU A 104 12.58 -19.93 -21.44
CA GLU A 104 13.98 -20.33 -21.57
C GLU A 104 14.91 -19.17 -21.95
N VAL A 105 14.45 -18.28 -22.84
CA VAL A 105 15.26 -17.17 -23.36
C VAL A 105 14.54 -15.83 -23.15
N PHE A 106 15.21 -14.89 -22.50
CA PHE A 106 14.72 -13.52 -22.30
C PHE A 106 15.20 -12.57 -23.40
N THR A 107 14.31 -11.68 -23.83
CA THR A 107 14.66 -10.49 -24.60
C THR A 107 15.49 -9.53 -23.75
N GLU A 108 16.25 -8.61 -24.37
CA GLU A 108 17.01 -7.60 -23.62
C GLU A 108 16.13 -6.71 -22.74
N LYS A 109 14.92 -6.38 -23.19
CA LYS A 109 13.94 -5.64 -22.40
C LYS A 109 13.52 -6.42 -21.14
N GLU A 110 13.24 -7.71 -21.28
CA GLU A 110 12.91 -8.60 -20.15
C GLU A 110 14.08 -8.74 -19.18
N LYS A 111 15.31 -8.88 -19.67
CA LYS A 111 16.52 -8.95 -18.82
C LYS A 111 16.67 -7.68 -17.97
N ILE A 112 16.51 -6.50 -18.59
CA ILE A 112 16.57 -5.21 -17.88
C ILE A 112 15.44 -5.12 -16.85
N TYR A 113 14.23 -5.52 -17.24
CA TYR A 113 13.06 -5.52 -16.36
C TYR A 113 13.26 -6.42 -15.14
N ILE A 114 13.68 -7.68 -15.34
CA ILE A 114 13.98 -8.64 -14.27
C ILE A 114 15.09 -8.10 -13.37
N LYS A 115 16.18 -7.54 -13.94
CA LYS A 115 17.28 -6.95 -13.16
C LYS A 115 16.78 -5.83 -12.23
N LYS A 116 15.92 -4.93 -12.73
CA LYS A 116 15.30 -3.87 -11.92
C LYS A 116 14.46 -4.45 -10.78
N LEU A 117 13.67 -5.49 -11.04
CA LEU A 117 12.85 -6.12 -10.00
C LEU A 117 13.67 -6.87 -8.95
N LYS A 118 14.74 -7.58 -9.35
CA LYS A 118 15.68 -8.22 -8.42
C LYS A 118 16.27 -7.20 -7.44
N ILE A 119 16.65 -6.02 -7.93
CA ILE A 119 17.13 -4.91 -7.10
C ILE A 119 16.00 -4.38 -6.19
N LYS A 120 14.82 -4.07 -6.76
CA LYS A 120 13.67 -3.56 -6.00
C LYS A 120 13.29 -4.47 -4.84
N TYR A 121 13.11 -5.76 -5.10
CA TYR A 121 12.66 -6.76 -4.12
C TYR A 121 13.78 -7.41 -3.31
N ARG A 122 15.05 -7.06 -3.58
CA ARG A 122 16.24 -7.64 -2.94
C ARG A 122 16.23 -9.17 -3.07
N SER A 123 16.04 -9.66 -4.30
CA SER A 123 15.84 -11.07 -4.63
C SER A 123 16.82 -11.52 -5.71
N ASN A 124 17.16 -12.81 -5.70
CA ASN A 124 18.11 -13.40 -6.64
C ASN A 124 17.43 -14.09 -7.83
N SER A 125 16.14 -14.40 -7.74
CA SER A 125 15.38 -15.12 -8.76
C SER A 125 13.99 -14.50 -9.00
N ILE A 126 13.36 -14.85 -10.13
CA ILE A 126 11.97 -14.47 -10.42
C ILE A 126 11.04 -15.11 -9.38
N LYS A 127 11.28 -16.38 -9.03
CA LYS A 127 10.55 -17.11 -8.00
C LYS A 127 10.48 -16.35 -6.67
N GLU A 128 11.64 -15.92 -6.16
CA GLU A 128 11.71 -15.15 -4.90
C GLU A 128 10.95 -13.81 -4.99
N ILE A 129 10.91 -13.18 -6.18
CA ILE A 129 10.12 -11.96 -6.38
C ILE A 129 8.63 -12.29 -6.26
N ILE A 130 8.16 -13.33 -6.97
CA ILE A 130 6.77 -13.80 -6.93
C ILE A 130 6.32 -14.15 -5.50
N GLU A 131 7.18 -14.83 -4.73
CA GLU A 131 6.93 -15.19 -3.33
C GLU A 131 6.89 -13.96 -2.39
N LYS A 132 7.60 -12.88 -2.72
CA LYS A 132 7.56 -11.61 -1.97
C LYS A 132 6.39 -10.71 -2.35
N MET A 133 5.85 -10.87 -3.56
CA MET A 133 4.66 -10.17 -4.05
C MET A 133 3.39 -10.83 -3.50
N VAL A 134 3.23 -10.76 -2.18
CA VAL A 134 2.02 -11.20 -1.48
C VAL A 134 0.99 -10.08 -1.43
N ILE A 135 -0.28 -10.46 -1.44
CA ILE A 135 -1.40 -9.55 -1.27
C ILE A 135 -2.07 -9.91 0.06
N PRO A 136 -1.94 -9.07 1.09
CA PRO A 136 -2.68 -9.28 2.33
C PRO A 136 -4.19 -9.17 2.07
N PRO A 137 -5.05 -9.87 2.85
CA PRO A 137 -6.49 -9.65 2.85
C PRO A 137 -6.85 -8.16 2.96
N ILE A 138 -7.83 -7.69 2.17
CA ILE A 138 -8.23 -6.27 2.11
C ILE A 138 -8.64 -5.78 3.50
N SER A 139 -9.34 -6.61 4.27
CA SER A 139 -9.74 -6.35 5.65
C SER A 139 -8.55 -6.01 6.56
N ILE A 140 -7.41 -6.70 6.40
CA ILE A 140 -6.18 -6.41 7.16
C ILE A 140 -5.62 -5.04 6.73
N ILE A 141 -5.52 -4.79 5.42
CA ILE A 141 -4.98 -3.52 4.90
C ILE A 141 -5.80 -2.34 5.40
N LEU A 142 -7.13 -2.44 5.31
CA LEU A 142 -8.06 -1.42 5.82
C LEU A 142 -7.92 -1.24 7.33
N ALA A 143 -7.86 -2.32 8.11
CA ALA A 143 -7.72 -2.24 9.57
C ALA A 143 -6.41 -1.56 10.00
N GLN A 144 -5.31 -1.86 9.31
CA GLN A 144 -4.04 -1.17 9.54
C GLN A 144 -4.15 0.30 9.14
N GLY A 145 -4.71 0.61 7.96
CA GLY A 145 -4.91 1.99 7.52
C GLY A 145 -5.77 2.79 8.50
N ILE A 146 -6.85 2.20 9.03
CA ILE A 146 -7.70 2.80 10.07
C ILE A 146 -6.89 3.08 11.33
N THR A 147 -6.10 2.09 11.77
CA THR A 147 -5.28 2.17 12.99
C THR A 147 -4.24 3.27 12.91
N GLU A 148 -3.53 3.36 11.79
CA GLU A 148 -2.40 4.27 11.62
C GLU A 148 -2.83 5.71 11.28
N SER A 149 -3.96 5.86 10.58
CA SER A 149 -4.46 7.18 10.17
C SER A 149 -5.56 7.74 11.07
N GLY A 150 -6.11 6.95 11.99
CA GLY A 150 -7.27 7.32 12.79
C GLY A 150 -8.49 7.62 11.92
N TRP A 151 -8.84 6.73 10.99
CA TRP A 151 -9.90 6.97 9.98
C TRP A 151 -9.64 8.21 9.09
N GLY A 152 -8.38 8.49 8.78
CA GLY A 152 -7.99 9.64 7.95
C GLY A 152 -8.04 11.00 8.67
N THR A 153 -8.12 11.02 10.01
CA THR A 153 -8.07 12.26 10.81
C THR A 153 -6.64 12.71 11.15
N SER A 154 -5.65 11.81 10.97
CA SER A 154 -4.25 12.11 11.17
C SER A 154 -3.78 13.24 10.26
N ARG A 155 -3.01 14.18 10.83
CA ARG A 155 -2.34 15.26 10.09
C ARG A 155 -1.50 14.73 8.93
N PHE A 156 -0.82 13.59 9.11
CA PHE A 156 0.03 13.02 8.07
C PHE A 156 -0.76 12.35 6.94
N PHE A 157 -1.98 11.89 7.23
CA PHE A 157 -2.92 11.49 6.19
C PHE A 157 -3.31 12.70 5.35
N ALA A 158 -3.79 13.77 6.00
CA ALA A 158 -4.31 14.97 5.34
C ALA A 158 -3.24 15.78 4.57
N GLU A 159 -2.06 16.00 5.15
CA GLU A 159 -1.01 16.82 4.55
C GLU A 159 0.01 16.01 3.74
N GLY A 160 0.12 14.72 4.07
CA GLY A 160 1.18 13.83 3.59
C GLY A 160 0.71 12.74 2.65
N ASN A 161 -0.61 12.57 2.43
CA ASN A 161 -1.17 11.38 1.79
C ASN A 161 -0.67 10.07 2.42
N ASN A 162 -0.23 10.10 3.69
CA ASN A 162 0.47 9.00 4.34
C ASN A 162 -0.52 8.20 5.19
N VAL A 163 -1.02 7.11 4.61
CA VAL A 163 -2.06 6.27 5.20
C VAL A 163 -1.54 5.46 6.39
N PHE A 164 -0.28 5.03 6.33
CA PHE A 164 0.28 4.05 7.26
C PHE A 164 1.36 4.65 8.17
N GLY A 165 1.39 5.97 8.33
CA GLY A 165 2.31 6.64 9.25
C GLY A 165 3.79 6.39 8.95
N VAL A 166 4.17 6.23 7.67
CA VAL A 166 5.53 5.85 7.27
C VAL A 166 6.54 6.93 7.65
N TRP A 167 7.54 6.59 8.47
CA TRP A 167 8.65 7.47 8.83
C TRP A 167 9.71 7.53 7.72
N THR A 168 10.46 8.62 7.66
CA THR A 168 11.62 8.74 6.76
C THR A 168 12.68 9.65 7.36
N TYR A 169 13.94 9.19 7.36
CA TYR A 169 15.10 10.02 7.70
C TYR A 169 15.76 10.63 6.46
N ARG A 170 15.26 10.27 5.27
CA ARG A 170 15.78 10.76 3.99
C ARG A 170 15.37 12.20 3.76
N GLU A 171 16.35 13.06 3.50
CA GLU A 171 16.13 14.49 3.26
C GLU A 171 15.78 14.78 1.80
N ASP A 172 16.14 13.86 0.90
CA ASP A 172 15.84 13.94 -0.53
C ASP A 172 14.41 13.55 -0.88
N LEU A 173 13.63 13.06 0.09
CA LEU A 173 12.22 12.75 -0.07
C LEU A 173 11.34 13.81 0.59
N PRO A 174 10.19 14.17 -0.02
CA PRO A 174 9.19 14.98 0.66
C PRO A 174 8.81 14.39 2.02
N ARG A 175 8.85 15.21 3.06
CA ARG A 175 8.60 14.80 4.44
C ARG A 175 7.95 15.91 5.26
N ILE A 176 7.20 15.51 6.28
CA ILE A 176 6.53 16.40 7.24
C ILE A 176 7.13 16.12 8.62
N LYS A 177 7.55 17.18 9.32
CA LYS A 177 8.06 17.06 10.68
C LYS A 177 6.89 16.80 11.65
N SER A 178 7.07 15.85 12.55
CA SER A 178 6.16 15.67 13.68
C SER A 178 6.22 16.88 14.60
N LEU A 179 5.06 17.32 15.11
CA LEU A 179 4.99 18.43 16.07
C LEU A 179 5.59 18.05 17.42
N ASN A 180 5.50 16.76 17.77
CA ASN A 180 6.00 16.22 19.01
C ASN A 180 7.07 15.18 18.73
N GLY A 181 8.06 15.09 19.62
CA GLY A 181 8.96 13.95 19.66
C GLY A 181 8.18 12.66 19.94
N VAL A 182 8.66 11.54 19.41
CA VAL A 182 8.04 10.22 19.62
C VAL A 182 9.10 9.29 20.18
N ARG A 183 8.79 8.58 21.27
CA ARG A 183 9.67 7.57 21.88
C ARG A 183 11.08 8.08 22.19
N GLY A 184 11.18 9.30 22.75
CA GLY A 184 12.47 9.93 23.09
C GLY A 184 13.28 10.44 21.90
N ILE A 185 12.72 10.39 20.68
CA ILE A 185 13.31 10.98 19.49
C ILE A 185 12.74 12.37 19.30
N ASN A 186 13.58 13.40 19.42
CA ASN A 186 13.16 14.80 19.31
C ASN A 186 12.76 15.19 17.89
N GLU A 187 13.34 14.56 16.87
CA GLU A 187 13.04 14.85 15.48
C GLU A 187 12.57 13.62 14.72
N VAL A 188 11.26 13.54 14.50
CA VAL A 188 10.63 12.49 13.71
C VAL A 188 10.03 13.12 12.46
N TYR A 189 10.34 12.55 11.30
CA TYR A 189 9.80 13.00 10.02
C TYR A 189 9.03 11.86 9.38
N LEU A 190 7.83 12.17 8.87
CA LEU A 190 6.98 11.23 8.15
C LEU A 190 7.00 11.56 6.68
N ARG A 191 6.98 10.52 5.86
CA ARG A 191 7.02 10.64 4.41
C ARG A 191 5.77 11.33 3.89
N LYS A 192 5.94 12.19 2.89
CA LYS A 192 4.87 12.76 2.09
C LYS A 192 4.85 12.07 0.72
N PHE A 193 3.67 11.58 0.33
CA PHE A 193 3.42 10.88 -0.92
C PHE A 193 2.67 11.80 -1.89
N ASN A 194 2.78 11.55 -3.20
CA ASN A 194 2.11 12.38 -4.21
C ASN A 194 0.61 12.07 -4.30
N SER A 195 0.20 10.87 -3.89
CA SER A 195 -1.19 10.44 -3.81
C SER A 195 -1.39 9.36 -2.75
N ILE A 196 -2.65 8.99 -2.50
CA ILE A 196 -3.00 7.87 -1.61
C ILE A 196 -2.50 6.54 -2.20
N LYS A 197 -2.63 6.35 -3.53
CA LYS A 197 -2.04 5.20 -4.24
C LYS A 197 -0.56 5.00 -3.90
N ASP A 198 0.24 6.07 -3.99
CA ASP A 198 1.69 6.02 -3.73
C ASP A 198 2.01 5.53 -2.29
N SER A 199 1.19 5.92 -1.31
CA SER A 199 1.33 5.45 0.08
C SER A 199 0.98 3.97 0.21
N ILE A 200 -0.03 3.49 -0.51
CA ILE A 200 -0.44 2.09 -0.50
C ILE A 200 0.59 1.23 -1.24
N GLU A 201 1.11 1.67 -2.38
CA GLU A 201 2.24 1.01 -3.07
C GLU A 201 3.45 0.87 -2.14
N ASN A 202 3.75 1.90 -1.33
CA ASN A 202 4.82 1.81 -0.35
C ASN A 202 4.52 0.80 0.77
N TYR A 203 3.28 0.70 1.23
CA TYR A 203 2.87 -0.32 2.20
C TYR A 203 3.12 -1.74 1.66
N PHE A 204 2.66 -2.04 0.43
CA PHE A 204 2.93 -3.32 -0.21
C PHE A 204 4.42 -3.57 -0.39
N TYR A 205 5.18 -2.56 -0.83
CA TYR A 205 6.63 -2.66 -0.96
C TYR A 205 7.31 -3.03 0.37
N ASN A 206 6.94 -2.36 1.46
CA ASN A 206 7.50 -2.61 2.78
C ASN A 206 7.19 -4.03 3.26
N ILE A 207 5.97 -4.53 3.00
CA ILE A 207 5.62 -5.93 3.27
C ILE A 207 6.49 -6.87 2.43
N SER A 208 6.69 -6.58 1.15
CA SER A 208 7.49 -7.44 0.27
C SER A 208 8.96 -7.54 0.67
N VAL A 209 9.59 -6.44 1.12
CA VAL A 209 11.05 -6.40 1.36
C VAL A 209 11.44 -6.42 2.83
N GLY A 210 10.52 -6.14 3.74
CA GLY A 210 10.80 -6.05 5.18
C GLY A 210 11.04 -7.43 5.79
N ASN A 211 12.16 -7.59 6.49
CA ASN A 211 12.48 -8.85 7.17
C ASN A 211 11.45 -9.18 8.27
N GLY A 212 10.91 -8.16 8.95
CA GLY A 212 9.86 -8.32 9.97
C GLY A 212 8.56 -8.91 9.42
N TYR A 213 8.34 -8.87 8.10
CA TYR A 213 7.15 -9.43 7.45
C TYR A 213 7.39 -10.84 6.88
N LYS A 214 8.54 -11.47 7.12
CA LYS A 214 8.85 -12.79 6.53
C LYS A 214 7.76 -13.82 6.82
N ASN A 215 7.45 -14.06 8.10
CA ASN A 215 6.43 -15.04 8.49
C ASN A 215 5.03 -14.61 8.00
N PHE A 216 4.74 -13.31 8.02
CA PHE A 216 3.48 -12.76 7.50
C PHE A 216 3.29 -13.12 6.01
N ARG A 217 4.34 -12.96 5.20
CA ARG A 217 4.33 -13.38 3.78
C ARG A 217 4.18 -14.89 3.63
N GLU A 218 4.87 -15.67 4.47
CA GLU A 218 4.78 -17.14 4.43
C GLU A 218 3.35 -17.63 4.73
N LYS A 219 2.67 -17.05 5.73
CA LYS A 219 1.27 -17.38 6.03
C LYS A 219 0.33 -17.03 4.87
N ILE A 220 0.54 -15.90 4.20
CA ILE A 220 -0.24 -15.52 3.01
C ILE A 220 0.01 -16.52 1.87
N ASN A 221 1.25 -16.87 1.56
CA ASN A 221 1.58 -17.84 0.51
C ASN A 221 1.05 -19.25 0.80
N GLN A 222 0.88 -19.60 2.08
CA GLN A 222 0.25 -20.84 2.52
C GLN A 222 -1.29 -20.79 2.51
N ASN A 223 -1.90 -19.68 2.06
CA ASN A 223 -3.33 -19.44 2.08
C ASN A 223 -3.95 -19.66 3.47
N LYS A 224 -3.25 -19.23 4.52
CA LYS A 224 -3.76 -19.33 5.90
C LYS A 224 -4.91 -18.36 6.13
N ASP A 225 -5.73 -18.67 7.12
CA ASP A 225 -6.78 -17.75 7.55
C ASP A 225 -6.19 -16.40 7.99
N LYS A 226 -6.92 -15.32 7.75
CA LYS A 226 -6.49 -13.95 8.07
C LYS A 226 -6.14 -13.77 9.55
N PHE A 227 -6.81 -14.43 10.49
CA PHE A 227 -6.48 -14.31 11.91
C PHE A 227 -5.20 -15.07 12.25
N GLU A 228 -4.84 -16.10 11.48
CA GLU A 228 -3.49 -16.67 11.56
C GLU A 228 -2.44 -15.72 10.96
N ILE A 229 -2.75 -15.04 9.86
CA ILE A 229 -1.87 -14.04 9.24
C ILE A 229 -1.60 -12.86 10.20
N ILE A 230 -2.64 -12.32 10.85
CA ILE A 230 -2.54 -11.15 11.75
C ILE A 230 -1.63 -11.43 12.95
N LYS A 231 -1.57 -12.67 13.45
CA LYS A 231 -0.66 -13.05 14.56
C LYS A 231 0.82 -12.80 14.24
N GLU A 232 1.21 -12.86 12.97
CA GLU A 232 2.58 -12.56 12.55
C GLU A 232 2.92 -11.06 12.60
N LEU A 233 1.93 -10.18 12.82
CA LEU A 233 2.13 -8.74 13.07
C LEU A 233 2.58 -8.44 14.51
N LYS A 234 2.74 -9.44 15.38
CA LYS A 234 3.22 -9.24 16.76
C LYS A 234 4.57 -8.50 16.82
N ASN A 235 5.47 -8.73 15.88
CA ASN A 235 6.78 -8.05 15.87
C ASN A 235 6.76 -6.73 15.07
N TYR A 236 5.60 -6.33 14.56
CA TYR A 236 5.43 -5.10 13.79
C TYR A 236 5.28 -3.88 14.69
N SER A 237 4.58 -4.02 15.81
CA SER A 237 4.37 -2.95 16.79
C SER A 237 5.08 -3.24 18.10
N GLU A 238 5.53 -2.19 18.79
CA GLU A 238 6.01 -2.28 20.17
C GLU A 238 4.91 -2.76 21.13
N GLU A 239 3.65 -2.54 20.78
CA GLU A 239 2.45 -3.04 21.48
C GLU A 239 2.24 -4.56 21.33
N ARG A 240 3.00 -5.20 20.42
CA ARG A 240 3.01 -6.65 20.20
C ARG A 240 1.62 -7.29 20.06
N GLU A 241 1.20 -8.06 21.07
CA GLU A 241 -0.09 -8.76 21.09
C GLU A 241 -1.29 -7.81 21.17
N GLU A 242 -1.12 -6.63 21.77
CA GLU A 242 -2.19 -5.64 21.85
C GLU A 242 -2.49 -5.08 20.45
N TYR A 243 -1.46 -4.89 19.62
CA TYR A 243 -1.64 -4.49 18.24
C TYR A 243 -2.38 -5.56 17.43
N VAL A 244 -2.01 -6.84 17.59
CA VAL A 244 -2.72 -7.98 16.97
C VAL A 244 -4.21 -7.91 17.33
N LYS A 245 -4.54 -7.84 18.62
CA LYS A 245 -5.93 -7.75 19.10
C LYS A 245 -6.65 -6.52 18.55
N LYS A 246 -5.98 -5.37 18.46
CA LYS A 246 -6.54 -4.13 17.92
C LYS A 246 -6.95 -4.30 16.45
N ILE A 247 -6.10 -4.91 15.63
CA ILE A 247 -6.41 -5.19 14.23
C ILE A 247 -7.59 -6.17 14.11
N GLU A 248 -7.59 -7.26 14.88
CA GLU A 248 -8.71 -8.22 14.87
C GLU A 248 -10.04 -7.56 15.27
N ASN A 249 -10.02 -6.71 16.30
CA ASN A 249 -11.21 -6.01 16.78
C ASN A 249 -11.72 -5.00 15.75
N ILE A 250 -10.83 -4.25 15.08
CA ILE A 250 -11.22 -3.31 14.02
C ILE A 250 -11.87 -4.05 12.85
N ILE A 251 -11.33 -5.20 12.45
CA ILE A 251 -11.91 -6.03 11.38
C ILE A 251 -13.33 -6.47 11.76
N LYS A 252 -13.49 -7.07 12.94
CA LYS A 252 -14.77 -7.62 13.41
C LYS A 252 -15.82 -6.52 13.62
N TYR A 253 -15.49 -5.49 14.38
CA TYR A 253 -16.43 -4.43 14.76
C TYR A 253 -16.92 -3.60 13.56
N ASN A 254 -16.09 -3.44 12.52
CA ASN A 254 -16.45 -2.68 11.33
C ASN A 254 -16.82 -3.56 10.14
N GLU A 255 -16.93 -4.88 10.35
CA GLU A 255 -17.29 -5.89 9.33
C GLU A 255 -16.44 -5.76 8.06
N LEU A 256 -15.12 -5.56 8.20
CA LEU A 256 -14.26 -5.22 7.07
C LEU A 256 -14.08 -6.36 6.06
N GLU A 257 -14.41 -7.60 6.44
CA GLU A 257 -14.41 -8.77 5.55
C GLU A 257 -15.36 -8.61 4.36
N LYS A 258 -16.42 -7.79 4.50
CA LYS A 258 -17.33 -7.53 3.39
C LYS A 258 -16.65 -6.86 2.20
N TYR A 259 -15.46 -6.27 2.36
CA TYR A 259 -14.72 -5.62 1.28
C TYR A 259 -13.87 -6.58 0.45
N GLU A 260 -13.70 -7.84 0.87
CA GLU A 260 -12.92 -8.84 0.11
C GLU A 260 -13.55 -9.18 -1.25
N LYS A 261 -14.88 -9.04 -1.37
CA LYS A 261 -15.64 -9.27 -2.62
C LYS A 261 -15.63 -8.08 -3.59
N TYR A 262 -15.10 -6.93 -3.18
CA TYR A 262 -15.11 -5.73 -4.01
C TYR A 262 -14.10 -5.84 -5.15
N GLN A 263 -14.47 -5.34 -6.32
CA GLN A 263 -13.69 -5.44 -7.55
C GLN A 263 -13.75 -4.13 -8.33
N LEU A 264 -12.65 -3.79 -9.00
CA LEU A 264 -12.65 -2.66 -9.91
C LEU A 264 -13.47 -2.96 -11.17
N ILE A 265 -14.11 -1.93 -11.69
CA ILE A 265 -14.69 -1.94 -13.04
C ILE A 265 -13.78 -1.20 -14.01
N ASN A 266 -13.66 -1.74 -15.22
CA ASN A 266 -12.91 -1.12 -16.33
C ASN A 266 -11.47 -0.74 -15.96
N TYR A 267 -10.81 -1.55 -15.12
CA TYR A 267 -9.43 -1.37 -14.72
C TYR A 267 -8.61 -2.52 -15.29
N ASN A 268 -7.83 -2.21 -16.32
CA ASN A 268 -6.74 -2.93 -16.99
C ASN A 268 -6.58 -2.36 -18.39
#